data_AF-A0A015KJC3-F1
#
_entry.id   AF-A0A015KJC3-F1
#
_cell.length_a   1.000
_cell.length_b   1.000
_cell.length_c   1.000
_cell.angle_alpha   90.00
_cell.angle_beta   90.00
_cell.angle_gamma   90.00
#
_symmetry.space_group_name_H-M   'P 1'
#
loop_
_entity.id
_entity.type
_entity.pdbx_description
1 polymer ?
#
loop_
_entity_poly.entity_id
_entity_poly.type
_entity_poly.pdbx_seq_one_letter_code
_entity_poly.pdbx_strand_id
1 'polypeptide(L)' 'MIREGEWNINEFPELKKDLLNKLNIQAVDETSLPQLLEEVLEEVQSIRENSLHQLLEEIQKIQPKS' A
#
# COMPACT_ATOMS: atom_id res chain seq x y z
N MET A 1 15.15 -21.73 18.22
CA MET A 1 16.47 -21.19 17.80
C MET A 1 16.19 -19.85 17.12
N ILE A 2 16.63 -18.76 17.73
CA ILE A 2 16.61 -17.42 17.14
C ILE A 2 17.90 -17.30 16.34
N ARG A 3 17.83 -16.87 15.07
CA ARG A 3 19.04 -16.74 14.24
C ARG A 3 19.85 -15.53 14.69
N GLU A 4 21.17 -15.63 14.63
CA GLU A 4 22.06 -14.53 14.99
C GLU A 4 21.74 -13.30 14.10
N GLY A 5 21.30 -12.19 14.72
CA GLY A 5 20.81 -10.99 14.02
C GLY A 5 19.29 -10.82 14.00
N GLU A 6 18.49 -11.83 14.36
CA GLU A 6 17.05 -11.67 14.60
C GLU A 6 16.83 -11.16 16.02
N TRP A 7 16.34 -9.91 16.13
CA TRP A 7 15.85 -9.40 17.41
C TRP A 7 14.62 -10.21 17.79
N ASN A 8 14.64 -10.87 18.95
CA ASN A 8 13.45 -11.46 19.54
C ASN A 8 12.52 -10.36 20.05
N ILE A 9 11.82 -9.71 19.12
CA ILE A 9 10.94 -8.56 19.39
C ILE A 9 9.79 -8.89 20.34
N ASN A 10 9.53 -10.18 20.59
CA ASN A 10 8.53 -10.65 21.56
C ASN A 10 9.08 -10.69 23.00
N GLU A 11 10.40 -10.57 23.18
CA GLU A 11 11.05 -10.64 24.50
C GLU A 11 11.06 -9.28 25.20
N PHE A 12 10.93 -8.18 24.43
CA PHE A 12 10.96 -6.82 24.96
C PHE A 12 9.91 -5.90 24.35
N PRO A 13 8.60 -6.17 24.60
CA PRO A 13 7.51 -5.37 24.06
C PRO A 13 7.55 -3.91 24.52
N GLU A 14 8.09 -3.62 25.70
CA GLU A 14 8.26 -2.26 26.21
C GLU A 14 9.36 -1.48 25.47
N LEU A 15 10.51 -2.12 25.21
CA LEU A 15 11.59 -1.49 24.44
C LEU A 15 11.18 -1.21 22.99
N LYS A 16 10.35 -2.07 22.38
CA LYS A 16 9.75 -1.81 21.05
C LYS A 16 8.91 -0.53 21.08
N LYS A 17 8.02 -0.40 22.07
CA LYS A 17 7.16 0.79 22.23
C LYS A 17 7.98 2.06 22.48
N ASP A 18 8.96 1.99 23.36
CA ASP A 18 9.81 3.13 23.70
C ASP A 18 10.65 3.62 22.51
N LEU A 19 11.14 2.68 21.69
CA LEU A 19 11.87 3.01 20.46
C LEU A 19 10.95 3.64 19.40
N LEU A 20 9.76 3.08 19.19
CA LEU A 20 8.76 3.64 18.27
C LEU A 20 8.34 5.06 18.68
N ASN A 21 8.11 5.27 19.99
CA ASN A 21 7.84 6.58 20.57
C ASN A 21 9.00 7.58 20.34
N LYS A 22 10.25 7.16 20.57
CA LYS A 22 11.44 8.01 20.34
C LYS A 22 11.64 8.38 18.87
N LEU A 23 11.30 7.47 17.96
CA LEU A 23 11.38 7.69 16.52
C LEU A 23 10.18 8.49 16.00
N ASN A 24 9.24 8.87 16.86
CA ASN A 24 7.96 9.50 16.51
C ASN A 24 7.19 8.72 15.43
N ILE A 25 7.44 7.42 15.36
CA ILE A 25 6.70 6.49 14.53
C ILE A 25 5.50 6.14 15.40
N GLN A 26 4.36 6.79 15.14
CA GLN A 26 3.11 6.23 15.63
C GLN A 26 3.10 4.78 15.17
N ALA A 27 2.78 3.87 16.08
CA ALA A 27 2.38 2.52 15.70
C ALA A 27 1.11 2.71 14.86
N VAL A 28 1.30 3.09 13.59
CA VAL A 28 0.28 2.95 12.57
C VAL A 28 -0.04 1.48 12.68
N ASP A 29 -1.23 1.19 13.21
CA ASP A 29 -1.66 -0.16 13.51
C ASP A 29 -1.20 -1.03 12.36
N GLU A 30 -0.49 -2.13 12.65
CA GLU A 30 0.11 -2.99 11.62
C GLU A 30 -0.98 -3.49 10.63
N THR A 31 -2.26 -3.32 10.97
CA THR A 31 -3.46 -3.53 10.14
C THR A 31 -3.85 -2.36 9.22
N SER A 32 -3.52 -1.12 9.57
CA SER A 32 -3.89 0.07 8.78
C SER A 32 -3.00 0.29 7.56
N LEU A 33 -1.71 -0.08 7.61
CA LEU A 33 -0.82 0.07 6.45
C LEU A 33 -1.20 -0.86 5.28
N PRO A 34 -1.47 -2.17 5.49
CA PRO A 34 -1.93 -3.04 4.41
C PRO A 34 -3.26 -2.58 3.81
N GLN A 35 -4.18 -2.09 4.65
CA GLN A 35 -5.50 -1.63 4.21
C GLN A 35 -5.40 -0.34 3.38
N LEU A 36 -4.57 0.62 3.80
CA LEU A 36 -4.26 1.81 3.01
C LEU A 36 -3.57 1.47 1.68
N LEU A 37 -2.69 0.46 1.67
CA LEU A 37 -2.05 0.00 0.45
C LEU A 37 -3.08 -0.60 -0.53
N GLU A 38 -4.02 -1.39 -0.01
CA GLU A 38 -5.11 -1.99 -0.79
C GLU A 38 -6.01 -0.91 -1.41
N GLU A 39 -6.44 0.08 -0.62
CA GLU A 39 -7.25 1.21 -1.10
C GLU A 39 -6.54 2.00 -2.21
N VAL A 40 -5.24 2.29 -2.05
CA VAL A 40 -4.44 2.99 -3.07
C VAL A 40 -4.28 2.16 -4.34
N LEU A 41 -4.11 0.84 -4.22
CA LEU A 41 -3.99 -0.06 -5.37
C LEU A 41 -5.31 -0.14 -6.16
N GLU A 42 -6.45 -0.21 -5.48
CA GLU A 42 -7.78 -0.17 -6.12
C GLU A 42 -8.01 1.14 -6.86
N GLU A 43 -7.67 2.27 -6.25
CA GLU A 43 -7.83 3.59 -6.87
C GLU A 43 -6.96 3.74 -8.13
N VAL A 44 -5.68 3.34 -8.06
CA VAL A 44 -4.78 3.36 -9.22
C VAL A 44 -5.29 2.45 -10.34
N GLN A 45 -5.83 1.27 -10.00
CA GLN A 45 -6.42 0.37 -10.98
C GLN A 45 -7.67 0.98 -11.64
N SER A 46 -8.56 1.59 -10.86
CA SER A 46 -9.74 2.29 -11.38
C SER A 46 -9.37 3.43 -12.33
N ILE A 47 -8.39 4.25 -11.95
CA ILE A 47 -7.90 5.36 -12.79
C ILE A 47 -7.34 4.81 -14.12
N ARG A 48 -6.56 3.73 -14.06
CA ARG A 48 -5.99 3.10 -15.25
C ARG A 48 -7.09 2.57 -16.17
N GLU A 49 -8.06 1.85 -15.64
CA GLU A 49 -9.17 1.30 -16.41
C GLU A 49 -10.01 2.41 -17.05
N ASN A 50 -10.34 3.47 -16.31
CA ASN A 50 -11.07 4.62 -16.83
C ASN A 50 -10.29 5.32 -17.95
N SER A 51 -8.98 5.50 -17.78
CA SER A 51 -8.12 6.11 -18.79
C SER A 51 -8.07 5.28 -20.07
N LEU A 52 -8.02 3.94 -19.95
CA LEU A 52 -8.06 3.04 -21.10
C LEU A 52 -9.40 3.07 -21.83
N HIS A 53 -10.52 3.11 -21.10
CA HIS A 53 -11.85 3.25 -21.70
C HIS A 53 -11.99 4.55 -22.48
N GLN A 54 -11.55 5.68 -21.90
CA GLN A 54 -11.55 6.96 -22.59
C GLN A 54 -10.70 6.92 -23.87
N LEU A 55 -9.50 6.34 -23.80
CA LEU A 55 -8.64 6.21 -24.97
C LEU A 55 -9.28 5.35 -26.07
N LEU A 56 -9.96 4.26 -25.70
CA LEU A 56 -10.70 3.40 -26.64
C LEU A 56 -11.85 4.17 -27.30
N GLU A 57 -12.60 4.97 -26.54
CA GLU A 57 -13.66 5.82 -27.09
C GLU A 57 -13.12 6.84 -28.09
N GLU A 58 -12.00 7.50 -27.78
CA GLU A 58 -11.36 8.43 -28.70
C GLU A 58 -10.89 7.75 -29.99
N ILE A 59 -10.32 6.55 -29.89
CA ILE A 59 -9.94 5.75 -31.07
C ILE A 59 -11.18 5.41 -31.91
N GLN A 60 -12.30 5.03 -31.29
CA GLN A 60 -13.55 4.73 -32.01
C GLN A 60 -14.15 5.95 -32.70
N LYS A 61 -13.99 7.15 -32.15
CA LYS A 61 -14.43 8.40 -32.79
C LYS A 61 -13.62 8.71 -34.06
N ILE A 62 -12.34 8.35 -34.06
CA ILE A 62 -11.41 8.63 -35.16
C ILE A 62 -11.48 7.54 -36.25
N GLN A 63 -11.83 6.30 -35.87
CA GLN A 63 -12.01 5.18 -36.79
C GLN A 63 -13.49 5.11 -37.24
N PRO A 64 -13.89 5.65 -38.41
CA PRO A 64 -15.22 5.39 -38.91
C PRO A 64 -15.38 3.87 -39.08
N LYS A 65 -16.44 3.30 -38.47
CA LYS A 65 -16.85 1.92 -38.72
C LYS A 65 -17.10 1.78 -40.23
N SER A 66 -16.18 1.08 -40.90
CA SER A 66 -16.35 0.66 -42.30
C SER A 66 -17.35 -0.47 -42.43
#